data_AF-A0AAN4IE59-F1
#
_entry.id   AF-A0AAN4IE59-F1
#
_cell.length_a   1.000
_cell.length_b   1.000
_cell.length_c   1.000
_cell.angle_alpha   90.00
_cell.angle_beta   90.00
_cell.angle_gamma   90.00
#
_symmetry.space_group_name_H-M   'P 1'
#
loop_
_entity.id
_entity.type
_entity.pdbx_description
1 polymer ?
#
loop_
_entity_poly.entity_id
_entity_poly.type
_entity_poly.pdbx_seq_one_letter_code
_entity_poly.pdbx_strand_id
1 'polypeptide(L)'
;MDELVGNSMISILGADTPDHLQKEALRDIVKLAGVLTELREYFEEPLKVLEVLKMLNLIQREALGLDEPLEDLEALFYRFRNRYGTEPNIPMERLLNVLQKYNWIIRGKKRLTMMDAGKRMMDMLIRLANDSLAYYMQDEIARSLFQAKRDADLSEAYDDKGISGGNRLASMIRNVEDAVEKLKERQLEFLADRHALPQIQIIVELMQELNARMDERLERFSTFEEGFTFAPILKRGTEVMFEGTQVSMGTLNKFLKFSHLQQTEVGQEISPQAIRQFIIQSFFKRSDSELPSGHEILSFLEQDRISGERLDGMWVPVQFASPISNRQLADTVHYLENYVPSTEPVQEYAEPQYIQAEEWTEEELEARLQEVEWHMTKTNIRTDEVERVLEEKERLGLQELLLEAGSHHWSDAVNALLAVAALTGAQKASIDESTEVQPESLTEGTIQDKEWEIVERGRGKYAVQRTGGNTQAASIGSDGTTDRGTEPG
;
A
#
# COMPACT_ATOMS: atom_id res chain seq x y z
N MET A 1 -0.69 -57.12 -13.81
CA MET A 1 -1.38 -56.89 -12.52
C MET A 1 -2.10 -55.56 -12.65
N ASP A 2 -3.01 -55.54 -13.63
CA ASP A 2 -4.08 -54.58 -13.74
C ASP A 2 -5.27 -55.26 -13.09
N GLU A 3 -5.89 -54.57 -12.14
CA GLU A 3 -7.27 -54.72 -11.63
C GLU A 3 -7.29 -54.42 -10.13
N LEU A 4 -8.12 -53.43 -9.77
CA LEU A 4 -8.69 -53.21 -8.43
C LEU A 4 -7.78 -52.55 -7.38
N VAL A 5 -7.28 -51.35 -7.68
CA VAL A 5 -7.20 -50.30 -6.65
C VAL A 5 -8.37 -49.37 -6.94
N GLY A 6 -9.45 -49.50 -6.15
CA GLY A 6 -10.49 -48.48 -6.15
C GLY A 6 -9.83 -47.14 -5.88
N ASN A 7 -10.03 -46.18 -6.78
CA ASN A 7 -9.49 -44.82 -6.76
C ASN A 7 -9.95 -44.05 -5.51
N SER A 8 -9.41 -44.37 -4.33
CA SER A 8 -9.48 -43.49 -3.17
C SER A 8 -8.32 -42.51 -3.24
N MET A 9 -8.62 -41.22 -3.05
CA MET A 9 -7.61 -40.16 -3.05
C MET A 9 -6.52 -40.48 -2.01
N ILE A 10 -5.27 -40.58 -2.46
CA ILE A 10 -4.12 -40.85 -1.61
C ILE A 10 -3.66 -39.52 -1.00
N SER A 11 -3.94 -39.35 0.29
CA SER A 11 -3.51 -38.17 1.04
C SER A 11 -2.64 -38.59 2.21
N ILE A 12 -1.58 -37.84 2.52
CA ILE A 12 -0.82 -38.06 3.77
C ILE A 12 -1.70 -37.94 5.03
N LEU A 13 -2.86 -37.28 4.90
CA LEU A 13 -3.87 -37.12 5.94
C LEU A 13 -5.02 -38.14 5.84
N GLY A 14 -5.04 -38.94 4.77
CA GLY A 14 -6.07 -39.94 4.51
C GLY A 14 -5.82 -41.23 5.30
N ALA A 15 -6.90 -41.86 5.77
CA ALA A 15 -6.84 -43.10 6.54
C ALA A 15 -6.32 -44.31 5.73
N ASP A 16 -6.40 -44.24 4.40
CA ASP A 16 -6.06 -45.35 3.49
C ASP A 16 -4.60 -45.34 2.99
N THR A 17 -3.77 -44.40 3.45
CA THR A 17 -2.37 -44.29 3.01
C THR A 17 -1.50 -45.33 3.72
N PRO A 18 -0.62 -46.07 3.00
CA PRO A 18 0.26 -47.06 3.62
C PRO A 18 1.18 -46.45 4.69
N ASP A 19 1.13 -46.98 5.91
CA ASP A 19 1.86 -46.48 7.09
C ASP A 19 3.38 -46.32 6.86
N HIS A 20 3.99 -47.21 6.07
CA HIS A 20 5.42 -47.12 5.74
C HIS A 20 5.75 -45.89 4.88
N LEU A 21 4.97 -45.62 3.83
CA LEU A 21 5.15 -44.44 2.96
C LEU A 21 4.88 -43.15 3.72
N GLN A 22 3.86 -43.17 4.59
CA GLN A 22 3.53 -42.03 5.45
C GLN A 22 4.70 -41.72 6.40
N LYS A 23 5.28 -42.73 7.05
CA LYS A 23 6.45 -42.58 7.93
C LYS A 23 7.68 -42.05 7.19
N GLU A 24 7.94 -42.51 5.97
CA GLU A 24 9.05 -42.00 5.15
C GLU A 24 8.87 -40.52 4.79
N ALA A 25 7.67 -40.13 4.35
CA ALA A 25 7.35 -38.73 4.05
C ALA A 25 7.50 -37.84 5.29
N LEU A 26 6.97 -38.27 6.45
CA LEU A 26 7.11 -37.54 7.71
C LEU A 26 8.56 -37.46 8.19
N ARG A 27 9.37 -38.48 7.94
CA ARG A 27 10.79 -38.47 8.29
C ARG A 27 11.57 -37.41 7.53
N ASP A 28 11.18 -37.09 6.30
CA ASP A 28 11.80 -36.00 5.55
C ASP A 28 11.46 -34.63 6.16
N ILE A 29 10.23 -34.44 6.63
CA ILE A 29 9.84 -33.23 7.40
C ILE A 29 10.66 -33.13 8.69
N VAL A 30 10.86 -34.25 9.40
CA VAL A 30 11.70 -34.28 10.62
C VAL A 30 13.14 -33.88 10.32
N LYS A 31 13.72 -34.37 9.21
CA LYS A 31 15.08 -33.99 8.78
C LYS A 31 15.16 -32.50 8.45
N LEU A 32 14.17 -31.96 7.72
CA LEU A 32 14.09 -30.54 7.40
C LEU A 32 14.02 -29.68 8.67
N ALA A 33 13.10 -30.01 9.58
CA ALA A 33 12.98 -29.32 10.85
C ALA A 33 14.29 -29.36 11.65
N GLY A 34 15.00 -30.49 11.64
CA GLY A 34 16.32 -30.62 12.25
C GLY A 34 17.36 -29.68 11.65
N VAL A 35 17.47 -29.63 10.32
CA VAL A 35 18.38 -28.71 9.62
C VAL A 35 18.07 -27.25 9.96
N LEU A 36 16.79 -26.86 9.92
CA LEU A 36 16.36 -25.50 10.25
C LEU A 36 16.63 -25.13 11.71
N THR A 37 16.46 -26.09 12.63
CA THR A 37 16.71 -25.88 14.07
C THR A 37 18.19 -25.68 14.37
N GLU A 38 19.08 -26.48 13.79
CA GLU A 38 20.52 -26.37 14.03
C GLU A 38 21.16 -25.15 13.35
N LEU A 39 20.52 -24.65 12.28
CA LEU A 39 20.90 -23.46 11.54
C LEU A 39 20.03 -22.24 11.89
N ARG A 40 19.29 -22.28 13.00
CA ARG A 40 18.31 -21.25 13.36
C ARG A 40 18.86 -19.83 13.26
N GLU A 41 20.07 -19.60 13.76
CA GLU A 41 20.78 -18.31 13.70
C GLU A 41 21.01 -17.77 12.27
N TYR A 42 20.99 -18.63 11.24
CA TYR A 42 21.08 -18.22 9.83
C TYR A 42 19.70 -18.00 9.22
N PHE A 43 18.65 -18.56 9.81
CA PHE A 43 17.28 -18.41 9.35
C PHE A 43 16.52 -17.24 10.00
N GLU A 44 17.10 -16.62 11.05
CA GLU A 44 16.55 -15.41 11.69
C GLU A 44 16.87 -14.11 10.90
N GLU A 45 17.92 -14.12 10.07
CA GLU A 45 18.33 -12.94 9.28
C GLU A 45 18.16 -13.19 7.77
N PRO A 46 17.39 -12.35 7.02
CA PRO A 46 17.13 -12.55 5.60
C PRO A 46 18.39 -12.67 4.71
N LEU A 47 19.45 -11.91 5.04
CA LEU A 47 20.70 -11.96 4.29
C LEU A 47 21.41 -13.30 4.47
N LYS A 48 21.43 -13.85 5.69
CA LYS A 48 22.01 -15.16 5.97
C LYS A 48 21.19 -16.28 5.33
N VAL A 49 19.86 -16.17 5.30
CA VAL A 49 18.98 -17.10 4.56
C VAL A 49 19.37 -17.15 3.09
N LEU A 50 19.54 -15.98 2.46
CA LEU A 50 19.94 -15.90 1.07
C LEU A 50 21.30 -16.58 0.82
N GLU A 51 22.27 -16.40 1.71
CA GLU A 51 23.56 -17.06 1.58
C GLU A 51 23.48 -18.58 1.74
N VAL A 52 22.69 -19.07 2.70
CA VAL A 52 22.41 -20.51 2.83
C VAL A 52 21.80 -21.02 1.52
N LEU A 53 20.77 -20.37 0.98
CA LEU A 53 20.14 -20.77 -0.27
C LEU A 53 21.10 -20.75 -1.46
N LYS A 54 21.96 -19.73 -1.56
CA LYS A 54 23.02 -19.65 -2.58
C LYS A 54 23.97 -20.83 -2.51
N MET A 55 24.36 -21.26 -1.31
CA MET A 55 25.20 -22.44 -1.12
C MET A 55 24.47 -23.74 -1.45
N LEU A 56 23.22 -23.90 -1.00
CA LEU A 56 22.39 -25.05 -1.34
C LEU A 56 22.22 -25.17 -2.86
N ASN A 57 22.04 -24.04 -3.56
CA ASN A 57 21.96 -24.00 -5.03
C ASN A 57 23.26 -24.47 -5.70
N LEU A 58 24.44 -24.09 -5.20
CA LEU A 58 25.73 -24.58 -5.73
C LEU A 58 25.84 -26.11 -5.60
N ILE A 59 25.49 -26.64 -4.42
CA ILE A 59 25.53 -28.08 -4.16
C ILE A 59 24.51 -28.80 -5.05
N GLN A 60 23.32 -28.24 -5.21
CA GLN A 60 22.27 -28.80 -6.07
C GLN A 60 22.66 -28.84 -7.54
N ARG A 61 23.30 -27.79 -8.06
CA ARG A 61 23.71 -27.75 -9.46
C ARG A 61 24.78 -28.79 -9.79
N GLU A 62 25.68 -29.07 -8.85
CA GLU A 62 26.61 -30.21 -8.95
C GLU A 62 25.83 -31.55 -8.99
N ALA A 63 24.85 -31.73 -8.11
CA ALA A 63 24.04 -32.94 -8.06
C ALA A 63 23.20 -33.18 -9.33
N LEU A 64 22.83 -32.10 -10.03
CA LEU A 64 22.15 -32.14 -11.33
C LEU A 64 23.11 -32.32 -12.51
N GLY A 65 24.43 -32.33 -12.28
CA GLY A 65 25.45 -32.45 -13.32
C GLY A 65 25.61 -31.19 -14.19
N LEU A 66 25.14 -30.04 -13.72
CA LEU A 66 25.23 -28.76 -14.43
C LEU A 66 26.58 -28.06 -14.22
N ASP A 67 27.24 -28.37 -13.11
CA ASP A 67 28.53 -27.82 -12.71
C ASP A 67 29.53 -28.99 -12.44
N GLU A 68 30.84 -28.70 -12.44
CA GLU A 68 31.89 -29.68 -12.13
C GLU A 68 31.72 -30.31 -10.72
N PRO A 69 32.29 -31.48 -10.41
CA PRO A 69 32.20 -32.09 -9.08
C PRO A 69 32.73 -31.17 -7.98
N LEU A 70 32.04 -31.08 -6.85
CA LEU A 70 32.49 -30.37 -5.65
C LEU A 70 33.35 -31.33 -4.83
N GLU A 71 34.66 -31.12 -4.81
CA GLU A 71 35.58 -32.01 -4.11
C GLU A 71 35.56 -31.77 -2.60
N ASP A 72 35.76 -30.52 -2.17
CA ASP A 72 35.96 -30.13 -0.77
C ASP A 72 35.34 -28.75 -0.44
N LEU A 73 35.44 -28.33 0.83
CA LEU A 73 34.98 -27.03 1.32
C LEU A 73 35.63 -25.85 0.57
N GLU A 74 36.91 -25.94 0.24
CA GLU A 74 37.60 -24.89 -0.52
C GLU A 74 37.01 -24.74 -1.92
N ALA A 75 36.66 -25.86 -2.58
CA ALA A 75 36.02 -25.82 -3.89
C ALA A 75 34.65 -25.13 -3.82
N LEU A 76 33.88 -25.36 -2.74
CA LEU A 76 32.62 -24.65 -2.51
C LEU A 76 32.83 -23.15 -2.27
N PHE A 77 33.84 -22.78 -1.46
CA PHE A 77 34.18 -21.38 -1.18
C PHE A 77 34.54 -20.60 -2.44
N TYR A 78 35.48 -21.11 -3.23
CA TYR A 78 35.93 -20.44 -4.44
C TYR A 78 34.81 -20.35 -5.48
N ARG A 79 33.95 -21.37 -5.59
CA ARG A 79 32.78 -21.30 -6.49
C ARG A 79 31.76 -20.27 -6.04
N PHE A 80 31.50 -20.19 -4.73
CA PHE A 80 30.62 -19.16 -4.19
C PHE A 80 31.14 -17.77 -4.53
N ARG A 81 32.43 -17.52 -4.27
CA ARG A 81 33.09 -16.25 -4.58
C ARG A 81 33.06 -15.94 -6.07
N ASN A 82 33.36 -16.91 -6.93
CA ASN A 82 33.38 -16.72 -8.38
C ASN A 82 31.99 -16.45 -8.96
N ARG A 83 30.94 -17.10 -8.44
CA ARG A 83 29.56 -16.95 -8.95
C ARG A 83 28.88 -15.69 -8.43
N TYR A 84 29.07 -15.34 -7.16
CA TYR A 84 28.33 -14.26 -6.50
C TYR A 84 29.18 -13.03 -6.20
N GLY A 85 30.47 -13.02 -6.57
CA GLY A 85 31.37 -11.87 -6.43
C GLY A 85 31.73 -11.49 -4.99
N THR A 86 31.28 -12.28 -4.00
CA THR A 86 31.40 -11.99 -2.56
C THR A 86 31.82 -13.23 -1.80
N GLU A 87 32.51 -13.04 -0.69
CA GLU A 87 32.85 -14.16 0.22
C GLU A 87 31.61 -14.55 1.05
N PRO A 88 31.41 -15.84 1.34
CA PRO A 88 30.31 -16.29 2.19
C PRO A 88 30.50 -15.76 3.62
N ASN A 89 29.46 -15.12 4.16
CA ASN A 89 29.41 -14.52 5.49
C ASN A 89 28.91 -15.52 6.57
N ILE A 90 28.63 -16.77 6.17
CA ILE A 90 28.25 -17.86 7.07
C ILE A 90 29.32 -18.97 7.08
N PRO A 91 29.59 -19.61 8.23
CA PRO A 91 30.60 -20.64 8.32
C PRO A 91 30.15 -21.92 7.61
N MET A 92 30.67 -22.11 6.40
CA MET A 92 30.29 -23.21 5.49
C MET A 92 30.51 -24.59 6.10
N GLU A 93 31.57 -24.76 6.91
CA GLU A 93 31.87 -26.03 7.57
C GLU A 93 30.72 -26.45 8.50
N ARG A 94 30.13 -25.49 9.23
CA ARG A 94 28.96 -25.76 10.07
C ARG A 94 27.75 -26.15 9.22
N LEU A 95 27.48 -25.43 8.13
CA LEU A 95 26.39 -25.78 7.21
C LEU A 95 26.56 -27.21 6.70
N LEU A 96 27.73 -27.54 6.13
CA LEU A 96 28.00 -28.86 5.57
C LEU A 96 27.92 -29.96 6.64
N ASN A 97 28.30 -29.69 7.90
CA ASN A 97 28.19 -30.65 9.00
C ASN A 97 26.74 -30.95 9.36
N VAL A 98 25.89 -29.91 9.42
CA VAL A 98 24.45 -30.08 9.64
C VAL A 98 23.81 -30.85 8.48
N LEU A 99 24.13 -30.50 7.23
CA LEU A 99 23.61 -31.19 6.06
C LEU A 99 24.01 -32.68 6.04
N GLN A 100 25.23 -33.00 6.45
CA GLN A 100 25.69 -34.39 6.56
C GLN A 100 24.97 -35.13 7.70
N LYS A 101 24.83 -34.50 8.87
CA LYS A 101 24.14 -35.08 10.04
C LYS A 101 22.70 -35.51 9.71
N TYR A 102 21.99 -34.72 8.90
CA TYR A 102 20.62 -35.02 8.49
C TYR A 102 20.49 -35.81 7.18
N ASN A 103 21.60 -36.36 6.67
CA ASN A 103 21.66 -37.16 5.43
C ASN A 103 21.17 -36.41 4.18
N TRP A 104 21.42 -35.11 4.10
CA TRP A 104 21.18 -34.35 2.86
C TRP A 104 22.36 -34.48 1.90
N ILE A 105 23.56 -34.63 2.45
CA ILE A 105 24.81 -34.84 1.70
C ILE A 105 25.64 -35.95 2.35
N ILE A 106 26.54 -36.53 1.56
CA ILE A 106 27.63 -37.40 2.01
C ILE A 106 28.94 -36.74 1.58
N ARG A 107 29.87 -36.59 2.53
CA ARG A 107 31.23 -36.14 2.25
C ARG A 107 32.13 -37.37 2.00
N GLY A 108 32.54 -37.57 0.76
CA GLY A 108 33.57 -38.51 0.37
C GLY A 108 34.96 -37.86 0.32
N LYS A 109 36.02 -38.67 0.14
CA LYS A 109 37.42 -38.18 0.09
C LYS A 109 37.76 -37.25 -1.07
N LYS A 110 36.91 -37.19 -2.10
CA LYS A 110 37.12 -36.43 -3.34
C LYS A 110 35.82 -35.82 -3.89
N ARG A 111 34.71 -35.97 -3.16
CA ARG A 111 33.41 -35.58 -3.67
C ARG A 111 32.40 -35.39 -2.55
N LEU A 112 31.69 -34.29 -2.61
CA LEU A 112 30.47 -34.04 -1.88
C LEU A 112 29.30 -34.53 -2.74
N THR A 113 28.60 -35.57 -2.28
CA THR A 113 27.49 -36.18 -3.02
C THR A 113 26.17 -35.84 -2.34
N MET A 114 25.19 -35.33 -3.08
CA MET A 114 23.84 -35.10 -2.57
C MET A 114 23.03 -36.40 -2.49
N MET A 115 22.26 -36.55 -1.42
CA MET A 115 21.33 -37.67 -1.22
C MET A 115 19.92 -37.33 -1.72
N ASP A 116 19.10 -38.34 -2.00
CA ASP A 116 17.72 -38.13 -2.50
C ASP A 116 16.84 -37.27 -1.57
N ALA A 117 17.01 -37.41 -0.26
CA ALA A 117 16.34 -36.56 0.73
C ALA A 117 16.83 -35.10 0.63
N GLY A 118 18.15 -34.90 0.52
CA GLY A 118 18.74 -33.57 0.33
C GLY A 118 18.27 -32.91 -0.95
N LYS A 119 18.22 -33.66 -2.06
CA LYS A 119 17.72 -33.17 -3.34
C LYS A 119 16.30 -32.64 -3.23
N ARG A 120 15.36 -33.46 -2.73
CA ARG A 120 13.96 -33.07 -2.56
C ARG A 120 13.78 -31.86 -1.63
N MET A 121 14.51 -31.80 -0.52
CA MET A 121 14.38 -30.70 0.44
C MET A 121 15.01 -29.41 -0.08
N MET A 122 16.18 -29.47 -0.72
CA MET A 122 16.81 -28.29 -1.33
C MET A 122 15.99 -27.75 -2.50
N ASP A 123 15.47 -28.64 -3.37
CA ASP A 123 14.52 -28.27 -4.43
C ASP A 123 13.30 -27.54 -3.87
N MET A 124 12.72 -28.07 -2.79
CA MET A 124 11.56 -27.46 -2.12
C MET A 124 11.88 -26.07 -1.55
N LEU A 125 13.03 -25.91 -0.86
CA LEU A 125 13.43 -24.63 -0.27
C LEU A 125 13.73 -23.57 -1.34
N ILE A 126 14.43 -23.94 -2.41
CA ILE A 126 14.74 -23.02 -3.51
C ILE A 126 13.46 -22.64 -4.26
N ARG A 127 12.58 -23.61 -4.52
CA ARG A 127 11.26 -23.34 -5.12
C ARG A 127 10.45 -22.39 -4.24
N LEU A 128 10.36 -22.66 -2.94
CA LEU A 128 9.65 -21.79 -1.99
C LEU A 128 10.18 -20.35 -2.04
N ALA A 129 11.50 -20.16 -1.99
CA ALA A 129 12.11 -18.85 -2.05
C ALA A 129 11.82 -18.12 -3.37
N ASN A 130 11.92 -18.82 -4.50
CA ASN A 130 11.60 -18.25 -5.82
C ASN A 130 10.13 -17.89 -5.95
N ASP A 131 9.23 -18.72 -5.44
CA ASP A 131 7.81 -18.44 -5.48
C ASP A 131 7.44 -17.27 -4.56
N SER A 132 8.09 -17.15 -3.39
CA SER A 132 7.92 -15.98 -2.52
C SER A 132 8.43 -14.71 -3.20
N LEU A 133 9.58 -14.76 -3.88
CA LEU A 133 10.07 -13.63 -4.67
C LEU A 133 9.08 -13.27 -5.79
N ALA A 134 8.64 -14.26 -6.56
CA ALA A 134 7.68 -14.08 -7.63
C ALA A 134 6.36 -13.48 -7.11
N TYR A 135 5.90 -13.87 -5.92
CA TYR A 135 4.75 -13.27 -5.27
C TYR A 135 5.00 -11.78 -4.93
N TYR A 136 6.11 -11.45 -4.27
CA TYR A 136 6.37 -10.07 -3.86
C TYR A 136 6.77 -9.12 -4.99
N MET A 137 7.18 -9.65 -6.15
CA MET A 137 7.42 -8.85 -7.37
C MET A 137 6.14 -8.27 -7.99
N GLN A 138 4.96 -8.76 -7.58
CA GLN A 138 3.68 -8.42 -8.18
C GLN A 138 2.96 -7.35 -7.38
N ASP A 139 2.07 -6.60 -8.05
CA ASP A 139 1.08 -5.75 -7.38
C ASP A 139 0.06 -6.60 -6.60
N GLU A 140 -0.65 -6.00 -5.66
CA GLU A 140 -1.57 -6.69 -4.76
C GLU A 140 -2.65 -7.53 -5.47
N ILE A 141 -3.17 -7.08 -6.61
CA ILE A 141 -4.17 -7.85 -7.37
C ILE A 141 -3.49 -9.00 -8.10
N ALA A 142 -2.39 -8.71 -8.79
CA ALA A 142 -1.61 -9.71 -9.49
C ALA A 142 -1.11 -10.80 -8.53
N ARG A 143 -0.72 -10.45 -7.29
CA ARG A 143 -0.35 -11.39 -6.22
C ARG A 143 -1.38 -12.49 -6.01
N SER A 144 -2.66 -12.13 -5.87
CA SER A 144 -3.74 -13.09 -5.69
C SER A 144 -3.91 -13.98 -6.93
N LEU A 145 -3.83 -13.41 -8.14
CA LEU A 145 -3.89 -14.17 -9.40
C LEU A 145 -2.69 -15.11 -9.59
N PHE A 146 -1.49 -14.69 -9.19
CA PHE A 146 -0.30 -15.54 -9.21
C PHE A 146 -0.43 -16.71 -8.23
N GLN A 147 -1.01 -16.49 -7.04
CA GLN A 147 -1.32 -17.58 -6.12
C GLN A 147 -2.37 -18.53 -6.70
N ALA A 148 -3.43 -18.02 -7.33
CA ALA A 148 -4.41 -18.84 -8.03
C ALA A 148 -3.76 -19.68 -9.14
N LYS A 149 -2.89 -19.09 -9.95
CA LYS A 149 -2.14 -19.79 -11.01
C LYS A 149 -1.28 -20.90 -10.43
N ARG A 150 -0.58 -20.62 -9.34
CA ARG A 150 0.22 -21.63 -8.63
C ARG A 150 -0.65 -22.77 -8.08
N ASP A 151 -1.80 -22.45 -7.48
CA ASP A 151 -2.72 -23.49 -7.00
C ASP A 151 -3.27 -24.32 -8.16
N ALA A 152 -3.48 -23.72 -9.34
CA ALA A 152 -3.79 -24.45 -10.55
C ALA A 152 -2.65 -25.40 -10.96
N ASP A 153 -1.41 -24.94 -11.01
CA ASP A 153 -0.25 -25.81 -11.34
C ASP A 153 -0.09 -26.96 -10.32
N LEU A 154 -0.31 -26.67 -9.03
CA LEU A 154 -0.23 -27.69 -7.98
C LEU A 154 -1.37 -28.70 -8.06
N SER A 155 -2.59 -28.24 -8.35
CA SER A 155 -3.74 -29.12 -8.54
C SER A 155 -3.52 -30.07 -9.72
N GLU A 156 -2.94 -29.59 -10.82
CA GLU A 156 -2.57 -30.45 -11.95
C GLU A 156 -1.47 -31.46 -11.59
N ALA A 157 -0.46 -31.03 -10.83
CA ALA A 157 0.65 -31.89 -10.45
C ALA A 157 0.26 -33.00 -9.46
N TYR A 158 -0.74 -32.75 -8.60
CA TYR A 158 -1.10 -33.62 -7.48
C TYR A 158 -2.55 -34.10 -7.54
N ASP A 159 -3.54 -33.21 -7.57
CA ASP A 159 -4.96 -33.58 -7.44
C ASP A 159 -5.40 -34.44 -8.64
N ASP A 160 -4.95 -34.13 -9.87
CA ASP A 160 -5.22 -34.95 -11.06
C ASP A 160 -4.66 -36.37 -10.96
N LYS A 161 -3.64 -36.58 -10.11
CA LYS A 161 -3.05 -37.90 -9.84
C LYS A 161 -3.71 -38.59 -8.65
N GLY A 162 -4.82 -38.06 -8.15
CA GLY A 162 -5.50 -38.53 -6.94
C GLY A 162 -4.72 -38.25 -5.66
N ILE A 163 -3.77 -37.31 -5.68
CA ILE A 163 -2.94 -36.95 -4.53
C ILE A 163 -3.38 -35.57 -4.04
N SER A 164 -3.72 -35.42 -2.77
CA SER A 164 -4.32 -34.18 -2.22
C SER A 164 -5.79 -33.98 -2.70
N GLY A 165 -6.71 -33.85 -1.73
CA GLY A 165 -8.15 -33.97 -1.96
C GLY A 165 -8.85 -32.70 -2.39
N GLY A 166 -8.55 -32.16 -3.59
CA GLY A 166 -9.34 -31.11 -4.26
C GLY A 166 -9.35 -29.71 -3.60
N ASN A 167 -8.65 -29.52 -2.48
CA ASN A 167 -8.57 -28.24 -1.76
C ASN A 167 -7.88 -27.14 -2.58
N ARG A 168 -7.02 -27.51 -3.54
CA ARG A 168 -6.30 -26.55 -4.39
C ARG A 168 -7.22 -25.85 -5.38
N LEU A 169 -8.22 -26.55 -5.91
CA LEU A 169 -9.23 -25.94 -6.77
C LEU A 169 -10.05 -24.89 -6.02
N ALA A 170 -10.47 -25.20 -4.79
CA ALA A 170 -11.18 -24.24 -3.94
C ALA A 170 -10.30 -23.03 -3.57
N SER A 171 -9.02 -23.27 -3.26
CA SER A 171 -8.03 -22.22 -3.00
C SER A 171 -7.82 -21.31 -4.22
N MET A 172 -7.69 -21.90 -5.42
CA MET A 172 -7.59 -21.18 -6.68
C MET A 172 -8.79 -20.25 -6.88
N ILE A 173 -10.01 -20.77 -6.75
CA ILE A 173 -11.24 -19.99 -6.95
C ILE A 173 -11.31 -18.82 -5.96
N ARG A 174 -10.99 -19.08 -4.68
CA ARG A 174 -10.98 -18.03 -3.66
C ARG A 174 -9.97 -16.94 -3.96
N ASN A 175 -8.75 -17.30 -4.38
CA ASN A 175 -7.73 -16.33 -4.74
C ASN A 175 -8.13 -15.48 -5.96
N VAL A 176 -8.85 -16.06 -6.93
CA VAL A 176 -9.42 -15.28 -8.05
C VAL A 176 -10.51 -14.35 -7.56
N GLU A 177 -11.41 -14.81 -6.70
CA GLU A 177 -12.49 -13.98 -6.14
C GLU A 177 -11.94 -12.77 -5.39
N ASP A 178 -10.95 -12.97 -4.53
CA ASP A 178 -10.25 -11.90 -3.81
C ASP A 178 -9.59 -10.92 -4.79
N ALA A 179 -9.03 -11.41 -5.91
CA ALA A 179 -8.45 -10.54 -6.94
C ALA A 179 -9.52 -9.73 -7.69
N VAL A 180 -10.66 -10.34 -8.01
CA VAL A 180 -11.78 -9.69 -8.71
C VAL A 180 -12.40 -8.60 -7.85
N GLU A 181 -12.57 -8.84 -6.55
CA GLU A 181 -13.08 -7.83 -5.61
C GLU A 181 -12.14 -6.61 -5.55
N LYS A 182 -10.84 -6.83 -5.34
CA LYS A 182 -9.84 -5.76 -5.34
C LYS A 182 -9.76 -5.00 -6.66
N LEU A 183 -9.94 -5.70 -7.79
CA LEU A 183 -9.94 -5.05 -9.11
C LEU A 183 -11.13 -4.12 -9.31
N LYS A 184 -12.31 -4.47 -8.77
CA LYS A 184 -13.47 -3.57 -8.79
C LYS A 184 -13.25 -2.36 -7.90
N GLU A 185 -12.72 -2.55 -6.69
CA GLU A 185 -12.44 -1.47 -5.74
C GLU A 185 -11.43 -0.47 -6.29
N ARG A 186 -10.33 -0.97 -6.88
CA ARG A 186 -9.22 -0.16 -7.39
C ARG A 186 -9.35 0.19 -8.87
N GLN A 187 -10.48 -0.09 -9.51
CA GLN A 187 -10.66 0.17 -10.95
C GLN A 187 -10.39 1.65 -11.29
N LEU A 188 -10.89 2.57 -10.46
CA LEU A 188 -10.67 4.00 -10.66
C LEU A 188 -9.21 4.40 -10.48
N GLU A 189 -8.50 3.78 -9.54
CA GLU A 189 -7.06 4.01 -9.34
C GLU A 189 -6.25 3.62 -10.58
N PHE A 190 -6.52 2.44 -11.18
CA PHE A 190 -5.86 2.04 -12.42
C PHE A 190 -6.22 2.94 -13.61
N LEU A 191 -7.45 3.48 -13.62
CA LEU A 191 -7.86 4.44 -14.63
C LEU A 191 -7.31 5.85 -14.36
N ALA A 192 -6.79 6.14 -13.16
CA ALA A 192 -6.12 7.38 -12.79
C ALA A 192 -4.59 7.30 -12.91
N ASP A 193 -4.01 6.10 -12.83
CA ASP A 193 -2.57 5.92 -12.94
C ASP A 193 -2.09 5.95 -14.42
N ARG A 194 -1.07 6.76 -14.68
CA ARG A 194 -0.41 6.93 -15.98
C ARG A 194 0.28 5.65 -16.46
N HIS A 195 0.73 4.79 -15.54
CA HIS A 195 1.51 3.59 -15.84
C HIS A 195 0.76 2.28 -15.56
N ALA A 196 -0.57 2.33 -15.45
CA ALA A 196 -1.39 1.15 -15.16
C ALA A 196 -1.48 0.13 -16.30
N LEU A 197 -1.27 0.52 -17.57
CA LEU A 197 -1.54 -0.38 -18.72
C LEU A 197 -0.77 -1.72 -18.67
N PRO A 198 0.55 -1.76 -18.41
CA PRO A 198 1.26 -3.03 -18.27
C PRO A 198 0.72 -3.90 -17.14
N GLN A 199 0.27 -3.29 -16.05
CA GLN A 199 -0.28 -4.01 -14.89
C GLN A 199 -1.66 -4.61 -15.23
N ILE A 200 -2.52 -3.83 -15.89
CA ILE A 200 -3.83 -4.30 -16.37
C ILE A 200 -3.66 -5.44 -17.37
N GLN A 201 -2.66 -5.36 -18.27
CA GLN A 201 -2.35 -6.44 -19.21
C GLN A 201 -1.98 -7.74 -18.50
N ILE A 202 -1.09 -7.69 -17.51
CA ILE A 202 -0.71 -8.87 -16.71
C ILE A 202 -1.94 -9.47 -16.02
N ILE A 203 -2.83 -8.64 -15.46
CA ILE A 203 -4.06 -9.10 -14.82
C ILE A 203 -4.96 -9.83 -15.83
N VAL A 204 -5.16 -9.24 -17.02
CA VAL A 204 -5.97 -9.85 -18.09
C VAL A 204 -5.38 -11.17 -18.56
N GLU A 205 -4.07 -11.23 -18.80
CA GLU A 205 -3.38 -12.47 -19.22
C GLU A 205 -3.53 -13.58 -18.17
N LEU A 206 -3.32 -13.27 -16.89
CA LEU A 206 -3.49 -14.23 -15.80
C LEU A 206 -4.94 -14.70 -15.67
N MET A 207 -5.91 -13.80 -15.79
CA MET A 207 -7.33 -14.15 -15.76
C MET A 207 -7.71 -15.09 -16.92
N GLN A 208 -7.21 -14.81 -18.13
CA GLN A 208 -7.46 -15.67 -19.30
C GLN A 208 -6.83 -17.06 -19.15
N GLU A 209 -5.58 -17.12 -18.67
CA GLU A 209 -4.90 -18.40 -18.40
C GLU A 209 -5.67 -19.22 -17.36
N LEU A 210 -6.11 -18.58 -16.28
CA LEU A 210 -6.87 -19.22 -15.21
C LEU A 210 -8.24 -19.70 -15.68
N ASN A 211 -8.92 -18.92 -16.52
CA ASN A 211 -10.19 -19.33 -17.11
C ASN A 211 -10.02 -20.57 -18.00
N ALA A 212 -9.00 -20.57 -18.89
CA ALA A 212 -8.71 -21.74 -19.73
C ALA A 212 -8.43 -23.00 -18.91
N ARG A 213 -7.62 -22.89 -17.85
CA ARG A 213 -7.34 -24.01 -16.94
C ARG A 213 -8.57 -24.48 -16.16
N MET A 214 -9.51 -23.58 -15.85
CA MET A 214 -10.78 -23.94 -15.22
C MET A 214 -11.68 -24.69 -16.20
N ASP A 215 -11.75 -24.25 -17.46
CA ASP A 215 -12.52 -24.90 -18.52
C ASP A 215 -12.02 -26.33 -18.79
N GLU A 216 -10.70 -26.52 -18.90
CA GLU A 216 -10.08 -27.85 -19.03
C GLU A 216 -10.47 -28.78 -17.87
N ARG A 217 -10.62 -28.25 -16.66
CA ARG A 217 -11.03 -29.02 -15.48
C ARG A 217 -12.52 -29.35 -15.50
N LEU A 218 -13.37 -28.42 -15.90
CA LEU A 218 -14.81 -28.66 -16.03
C LEU A 218 -15.07 -29.82 -16.98
N GLU A 219 -14.34 -29.90 -18.09
CA GLU A 219 -14.41 -31.03 -19.01
C GLU A 219 -14.04 -32.35 -18.33
N ARG A 220 -12.96 -32.39 -17.53
CA ARG A 220 -12.55 -33.59 -16.80
C ARG A 220 -13.57 -34.01 -15.74
N PHE A 221 -14.08 -33.08 -14.93
CA PHE A 221 -15.07 -33.39 -13.88
C PHE A 221 -16.44 -33.80 -14.43
N SER A 222 -16.78 -33.40 -15.67
CA SER A 222 -18.02 -33.83 -16.33
C SER A 222 -18.08 -35.35 -16.60
N THR A 223 -16.93 -36.02 -16.61
CA THR A 223 -16.81 -37.47 -16.86
C THR A 223 -16.63 -38.32 -15.59
N PHE A 224 -16.42 -37.70 -14.43
CA PHE A 224 -16.14 -38.38 -13.16
C PHE A 224 -17.38 -38.38 -12.26
N GLU A 225 -17.75 -39.52 -11.66
CA GLU A 225 -18.89 -39.63 -10.72
C GLU A 225 -18.74 -38.72 -9.48
N GLU A 226 -17.55 -38.18 -9.22
CA GLU A 226 -17.25 -37.18 -8.17
C GLU A 226 -17.80 -35.77 -8.46
N GLY A 227 -18.34 -35.52 -9.66
CA GLY A 227 -18.89 -34.21 -10.05
C GLY A 227 -19.98 -33.68 -9.11
N PHE A 228 -20.71 -34.54 -8.39
CA PHE A 228 -21.75 -34.12 -7.43
C PHE A 228 -21.18 -33.44 -6.18
N THR A 229 -20.02 -33.86 -5.68
CA THR A 229 -19.39 -33.26 -4.48
C THR A 229 -18.78 -31.89 -4.79
N PHE A 230 -18.25 -31.72 -6.01
CA PHE A 230 -17.59 -30.49 -6.44
C PHE A 230 -18.49 -29.51 -7.20
N ALA A 231 -19.73 -29.89 -7.54
CA ALA A 231 -20.66 -29.04 -8.30
C ALA A 231 -20.84 -27.61 -7.74
N PRO A 232 -20.96 -27.37 -6.42
CA PRO A 232 -21.06 -26.01 -5.88
C PRO A 232 -19.79 -25.18 -6.11
N ILE A 233 -18.62 -25.82 -5.96
CA ILE A 233 -17.31 -25.18 -6.15
C ILE A 233 -17.11 -24.86 -7.63
N LEU A 234 -17.45 -25.79 -8.52
CA LEU A 234 -17.36 -25.59 -9.97
C LEU A 234 -18.27 -24.46 -10.43
N LYS A 235 -19.52 -24.41 -9.95
CA LYS A 235 -20.45 -23.32 -10.24
C LYS A 235 -19.89 -21.97 -9.79
N ARG A 236 -19.44 -21.87 -8.53
CA ARG A 236 -18.79 -20.65 -8.01
C ARG A 236 -17.58 -20.27 -8.86
N GLY A 237 -16.76 -21.25 -9.23
CA GLY A 237 -15.60 -21.03 -10.09
C GLY A 237 -15.97 -20.44 -11.45
N THR A 238 -17.00 -20.98 -12.12
CA THR A 238 -17.48 -20.43 -13.40
C THR A 238 -17.99 -19.00 -13.27
N GLU A 239 -18.72 -18.68 -12.20
CA GLU A 239 -19.26 -17.34 -11.96
C GLU A 239 -18.13 -16.33 -11.71
N VAL A 240 -17.18 -16.68 -10.84
CA VAL A 240 -16.03 -15.83 -10.49
C VAL A 240 -15.12 -15.60 -11.70
N MET A 241 -14.84 -16.64 -12.50
CA MET A 241 -13.99 -16.49 -13.70
C MET A 241 -14.67 -15.64 -14.77
N PHE A 242 -15.98 -15.83 -14.99
CA PHE A 242 -16.75 -15.01 -15.92
C PHE A 242 -16.73 -13.55 -15.49
N GLU A 243 -17.03 -13.28 -14.22
CA GLU A 243 -17.01 -11.93 -13.67
C GLU A 243 -15.62 -11.30 -13.76
N GLY A 244 -14.57 -12.02 -13.36
CA GLY A 244 -13.20 -11.51 -13.42
C GLY A 244 -12.74 -11.21 -14.85
N THR A 245 -13.14 -12.02 -15.82
CA THR A 245 -12.86 -11.77 -17.24
C THR A 245 -13.59 -10.51 -17.72
N GLN A 246 -14.85 -10.31 -17.35
CA GLN A 246 -15.62 -9.11 -17.70
C GLN A 246 -15.01 -7.84 -17.07
N VAL A 247 -14.66 -7.88 -15.79
CA VAL A 247 -14.09 -6.72 -15.08
C VAL A 247 -12.71 -6.37 -15.61
N SER A 248 -11.83 -7.36 -15.81
CA SER A 248 -10.46 -7.14 -16.30
C SER A 248 -10.45 -6.63 -17.75
N MET A 249 -11.17 -7.30 -18.66
CA MET A 249 -11.30 -6.84 -20.05
C MET A 249 -12.02 -5.50 -20.16
N GLY A 250 -13.06 -5.29 -19.36
CA GLY A 250 -13.78 -4.01 -19.30
C GLY A 250 -12.87 -2.87 -18.86
N THR A 251 -11.99 -3.11 -17.88
CA THR A 251 -11.00 -2.12 -17.42
C THR A 251 -9.96 -1.82 -18.50
N LEU A 252 -9.43 -2.85 -19.17
CA LEU A 252 -8.52 -2.69 -20.30
C LEU A 252 -9.17 -1.90 -21.45
N ASN A 253 -10.39 -2.25 -21.83
CA ASN A 253 -11.14 -1.58 -22.90
C ASN A 253 -11.42 -0.11 -22.55
N LYS A 254 -11.78 0.20 -21.30
CA LYS A 254 -11.95 1.59 -20.84
C LYS A 254 -10.64 2.36 -20.96
N PHE A 255 -9.53 1.81 -20.48
CA PHE A 255 -8.21 2.45 -20.58
C PHE A 255 -7.82 2.72 -22.04
N LEU A 256 -8.03 1.74 -22.95
CA LEU A 256 -7.76 1.91 -24.38
C LEU A 256 -8.67 2.98 -25.01
N LYS A 257 -9.97 3.00 -24.68
CA LYS A 257 -10.90 4.05 -25.14
C LYS A 257 -10.45 5.43 -24.67
N PHE A 258 -10.03 5.56 -23.42
CA PHE A 258 -9.50 6.82 -22.89
C PHE A 258 -8.20 7.26 -23.57
N SER A 259 -7.26 6.33 -23.77
CA SER A 259 -6.03 6.60 -24.52
C SER A 259 -6.32 7.02 -25.96
N HIS A 260 -7.33 6.43 -26.59
CA HIS A 260 -7.73 6.80 -27.95
C HIS A 260 -8.40 8.18 -27.98
N LEU A 261 -9.31 8.46 -27.03
CA LEU A 261 -9.96 9.77 -26.89
C LEU A 261 -8.95 10.91 -26.74
N GLN A 262 -7.82 10.70 -26.06
CA GLN A 262 -6.73 11.69 -25.97
C GLN A 262 -6.05 11.97 -27.32
N GLN A 263 -5.97 10.95 -28.19
CA GLN A 263 -5.32 11.08 -29.50
C GLN A 263 -6.26 11.60 -30.57
N THR A 264 -7.57 11.53 -30.35
CA THR A 264 -8.57 12.04 -31.28
C THR A 264 -8.52 13.56 -31.30
N GLU A 265 -8.32 14.14 -32.49
CA GLU A 265 -8.47 15.58 -32.68
C GLU A 265 -9.89 16.01 -32.28
N VAL A 266 -10.02 17.17 -31.61
CA VAL A 266 -11.32 17.73 -31.22
C VAL A 266 -12.12 17.99 -32.49
N GLY A 267 -13.11 17.12 -32.76
CA GLY A 267 -13.96 17.23 -33.92
C GLY A 267 -14.76 18.52 -33.92
N GLN A 268 -14.79 19.23 -35.07
CA GLN A 268 -15.59 20.44 -35.24
C GLN A 268 -17.10 20.14 -35.39
N GLU A 269 -17.48 18.89 -35.66
CA GLU A 269 -18.87 18.47 -35.86
C GLU A 269 -19.36 17.62 -34.69
N ILE A 270 -20.10 18.26 -33.78
CA ILE A 270 -20.74 17.61 -32.64
C ILE A 270 -22.13 17.13 -33.08
N SER A 271 -22.34 15.80 -33.15
CA SER A 271 -23.68 15.24 -33.37
C SER A 271 -24.50 15.30 -32.06
N PRO A 272 -25.61 16.07 -32.01
CA PRO A 272 -26.41 16.21 -30.80
C PRO A 272 -27.08 14.90 -30.37
N GLN A 273 -27.41 14.03 -31.33
CA GLN A 273 -28.00 12.72 -31.07
C GLN A 273 -26.98 11.76 -30.44
N ALA A 274 -25.72 11.80 -30.91
CA ALA A 274 -24.64 10.98 -30.35
C ALA A 274 -24.33 11.41 -28.90
N ILE A 275 -24.26 12.72 -28.62
CA ILE A 275 -24.10 13.24 -27.26
C ILE A 275 -25.25 12.82 -26.36
N ARG A 276 -26.50 12.97 -26.83
CA ARG A 276 -27.67 12.59 -26.03
C ARG A 276 -27.65 11.11 -25.67
N GLN A 277 -27.30 10.24 -26.63
CA GLN A 277 -27.19 8.81 -26.41
C GLN A 277 -26.05 8.48 -25.44
N PHE A 278 -24.90 9.15 -25.57
CA PHE A 278 -23.76 9.00 -24.68
C PHE A 278 -24.10 9.42 -23.24
N ILE A 279 -24.78 10.56 -23.04
CA ILE A 279 -25.21 11.02 -21.70
C ILE A 279 -26.17 10.01 -21.08
N ILE A 280 -27.17 9.52 -21.83
CA ILE A 280 -28.13 8.52 -21.34
C ILE A 280 -27.40 7.24 -20.94
N GLN A 281 -26.46 6.76 -21.76
CA GLN A 281 -25.71 5.52 -21.50
C GLN A 281 -24.69 5.65 -20.37
N SER A 282 -24.16 6.86 -20.15
CA SER A 282 -23.19 7.15 -19.08
C SER A 282 -23.87 7.31 -17.71
N PHE A 283 -25.07 7.90 -17.66
CA PHE A 283 -25.85 8.07 -16.42
C PHE A 283 -26.67 6.83 -16.05
N PHE A 284 -27.30 6.18 -17.02
CA PHE A 284 -28.05 4.94 -16.80
C PHE A 284 -27.21 3.74 -17.23
N LYS A 285 -26.08 3.54 -16.54
CA LYS A 285 -25.15 2.45 -16.85
C LYS A 285 -25.86 1.12 -16.63
N ARG A 286 -26.01 0.33 -17.69
CA ARG A 286 -26.31 -1.10 -17.56
C ARG A 286 -25.04 -1.78 -17.03
N SER A 287 -25.20 -2.80 -16.18
CA SER A 287 -24.08 -3.47 -15.49
C SER A 287 -23.01 -4.06 -16.44
N ASP A 288 -23.34 -4.22 -17.72
CA ASP A 288 -22.51 -4.75 -18.81
C ASP A 288 -21.91 -3.65 -19.72
N SER A 289 -22.14 -2.37 -19.44
CA SER A 289 -21.71 -1.29 -20.32
C SER A 289 -20.21 -1.03 -20.21
N GLU A 290 -19.50 -1.24 -21.32
CA GLU A 290 -18.09 -0.87 -21.51
C GLU A 290 -17.85 0.64 -21.68
N LEU A 291 -18.90 1.46 -21.61
CA LEU A 291 -18.77 2.91 -21.71
C LEU A 291 -18.27 3.48 -20.38
N PRO A 292 -17.33 4.44 -20.41
CA PRO A 292 -16.87 5.04 -19.17
C PRO A 292 -17.98 5.87 -18.52
N SER A 293 -18.06 5.82 -17.19
CA SER A 293 -18.96 6.67 -16.39
C SER A 293 -18.40 8.08 -16.30
N GLY A 294 -19.25 9.04 -15.92
CA GLY A 294 -18.79 10.42 -15.67
C GLY A 294 -17.63 10.50 -14.67
N HIS A 295 -17.66 9.68 -13.61
CA HIS A 295 -16.57 9.59 -12.62
C HIS A 295 -15.28 9.01 -13.21
N GLU A 296 -15.37 7.97 -14.04
CA GLU A 296 -14.22 7.37 -14.72
C GLU A 296 -13.57 8.38 -15.69
N ILE A 297 -14.38 9.17 -16.40
CA ILE A 297 -13.89 10.22 -17.32
C ILE A 297 -13.15 11.31 -16.55
N LEU A 298 -13.74 11.81 -15.46
CA LEU A 298 -13.14 12.87 -14.66
C LEU A 298 -11.81 12.43 -14.03
N SER A 299 -11.78 11.23 -13.45
CA SER A 299 -10.56 10.66 -12.88
C SER A 299 -9.43 10.48 -13.91
N PHE A 300 -9.78 10.17 -15.15
CA PHE A 300 -8.80 10.09 -16.24
C PHE A 300 -8.30 11.48 -16.71
N LEU A 301 -9.10 12.54 -16.58
CA LEU A 301 -8.69 13.92 -16.91
C LEU A 301 -7.77 14.53 -15.84
N GLU A 302 -7.82 14.04 -14.60
CA GLU A 302 -6.95 14.48 -13.50
C GLU A 302 -5.49 14.00 -13.64
N GLN A 303 -5.17 13.23 -14.69
CA GLN A 303 -3.86 12.64 -14.89
C GLN A 303 -2.75 13.62 -15.28
N ASP A 304 -3.01 14.91 -15.51
CA ASP A 304 -1.99 15.97 -15.75
C ASP A 304 -0.93 15.57 -16.80
N ARG A 305 -1.36 15.07 -17.96
CA ARG A 305 -0.46 14.52 -18.99
C ARG A 305 0.21 15.63 -19.82
N ILE A 306 -0.36 16.83 -19.86
CA ILE A 306 0.22 18.02 -20.49
C ILE A 306 0.45 19.09 -19.41
N SER A 307 1.63 19.72 -19.39
CA SER A 307 1.93 20.80 -18.46
C SER A 307 0.93 21.95 -18.63
N GLY A 308 0.13 22.22 -17.59
CA GLY A 308 -0.95 23.22 -17.61
C GLY A 308 -2.35 22.66 -17.91
N GLU A 309 -2.52 21.33 -17.98
CA GLU A 309 -3.82 20.66 -18.19
C GLU A 309 -4.69 20.59 -16.94
N ARG A 310 -4.16 20.91 -15.75
CA ARG A 310 -4.98 21.25 -14.58
C ARG A 310 -5.87 22.44 -14.93
N LEU A 311 -7.05 22.15 -15.46
CA LEU A 311 -8.24 22.89 -15.07
C LEU A 311 -8.33 22.63 -13.57
N ASP A 312 -7.78 23.54 -12.76
CA ASP A 312 -8.12 23.62 -11.34
C ASP A 312 -9.61 23.40 -11.26
N GLY A 313 -10.02 22.29 -10.64
CA GLY A 313 -11.37 21.74 -10.73
C GLY A 313 -12.38 22.78 -10.30
N MET A 314 -12.84 23.60 -11.25
CA MET A 314 -13.85 24.59 -11.01
C MET A 314 -15.15 23.84 -11.14
N TRP A 315 -15.74 23.56 -9.98
CA TRP A 315 -17.13 23.15 -9.87
C TRP A 315 -17.99 24.19 -10.61
N VAL A 316 -18.38 23.88 -11.84
CA VAL A 316 -19.41 24.65 -12.54
C VAL A 316 -20.73 23.94 -12.26
N PRO A 317 -21.59 24.45 -11.37
CA PRO A 317 -22.96 23.97 -11.28
C PRO A 317 -23.66 24.31 -12.59
N VAL A 318 -23.69 23.37 -13.53
CA VAL A 318 -24.52 23.50 -14.72
C VAL A 318 -25.95 23.19 -14.26
N GLN A 319 -26.72 24.22 -13.96
CA GLN A 319 -28.17 24.09 -13.94
C GLN A 319 -28.61 23.79 -15.37
N PHE A 320 -28.87 22.51 -15.65
CA PHE A 320 -29.63 22.17 -16.84
C PHE A 320 -30.97 22.90 -16.73
N ALA A 321 -31.31 23.70 -17.74
CA ALA A 321 -32.62 24.31 -17.82
C ALA A 321 -33.65 23.18 -17.63
N SER A 322 -34.50 23.32 -16.62
CA SER A 322 -35.61 22.38 -16.39
C SER A 322 -36.30 22.12 -17.73
N PRO A 323 -36.63 20.86 -18.08
CA PRO A 323 -37.34 20.59 -19.32
C PRO A 323 -38.58 21.48 -19.38
N ILE A 324 -38.68 22.27 -20.45
CA ILE A 324 -39.78 23.22 -20.64
C ILE A 324 -41.07 22.41 -20.63
N SER A 325 -41.93 22.66 -19.65
CA SER A 325 -43.19 21.92 -19.55
C SER A 325 -44.11 22.31 -20.71
N ASN A 326 -44.94 21.37 -21.17
CA ASN A 326 -45.96 21.66 -22.19
C ASN A 326 -46.89 22.82 -21.78
N ARG A 327 -47.06 23.04 -20.47
CA ARG A 327 -47.82 24.17 -19.93
C ARG A 327 -47.10 25.50 -20.17
N GLN A 328 -45.79 25.58 -19.92
CA GLN A 328 -45.00 26.77 -20.21
C GLN A 328 -44.97 27.10 -21.71
N LEU A 329 -44.96 26.10 -22.59
CA LEU A 329 -45.09 26.32 -24.03
C LEU A 329 -46.46 26.90 -24.39
N ALA A 330 -47.54 26.34 -23.84
CA ALA A 330 -48.90 26.84 -24.07
C ALA A 330 -49.08 28.28 -23.54
N ASP A 331 -48.55 28.58 -22.35
CA ASP A 331 -48.61 29.91 -21.74
C ASP A 331 -47.79 30.93 -22.55
N THR A 332 -46.64 30.51 -23.11
CA THR A 332 -45.80 31.37 -23.96
C THR A 332 -46.46 31.66 -25.31
N VAL A 333 -47.08 30.65 -25.93
CA VAL A 333 -47.85 30.84 -27.18
C VAL A 333 -49.02 31.78 -26.92
N HIS A 334 -49.78 31.57 -25.84
CA HIS A 334 -50.88 32.45 -25.46
C HIS A 334 -50.41 33.88 -25.16
N TYR A 335 -49.25 34.04 -24.50
CA TYR A 335 -48.66 35.35 -24.23
C TYR A 335 -48.24 36.06 -25.52
N LEU A 336 -47.62 35.37 -26.48
CA LEU A 336 -47.23 35.94 -27.77
C LEU A 336 -48.45 36.32 -28.63
N GLU A 337 -49.50 35.49 -28.63
CA GLU A 337 -50.73 35.75 -29.38
C GLU A 337 -51.55 36.91 -28.79
N ASN A 338 -51.48 37.12 -27.48
CA ASN A 338 -52.22 38.17 -26.77
C ASN A 338 -51.32 39.27 -26.21
N TYR A 339 -50.11 39.41 -26.75
CA TYR A 339 -49.14 40.38 -26.26
C TYR A 339 -49.64 41.81 -26.52
N VAL A 340 -50.00 42.51 -25.45
CA VAL A 340 -50.24 43.95 -25.48
C VAL A 340 -48.93 44.63 -25.05
N PRO A 341 -48.30 45.46 -25.89
CA PRO A 341 -47.05 46.14 -25.54
C PRO A 341 -47.25 46.97 -24.27
N SER A 342 -46.43 46.73 -23.25
CA SER A 342 -46.42 47.58 -22.08
C SER A 342 -45.94 48.97 -22.49
N THR A 343 -46.73 50.00 -22.16
CA THR A 343 -46.36 51.41 -22.32
C THR A 343 -45.74 51.98 -21.05
N GLU A 344 -45.49 51.14 -20.05
CA GLU A 344 -44.84 51.54 -18.82
C GLU A 344 -43.35 51.84 -19.09
N PRO A 345 -42.81 52.96 -18.58
CA PRO A 345 -41.41 53.27 -18.73
C PRO A 345 -40.56 52.19 -18.06
N VAL A 346 -39.56 51.70 -18.78
CA VAL A 346 -38.60 50.71 -18.29
C VAL A 346 -37.92 51.25 -17.05
N GLN A 347 -38.11 50.60 -15.90
CA GLN A 347 -37.35 50.92 -14.69
C GLN A 347 -35.91 50.47 -14.89
N GLU A 348 -34.99 51.42 -14.99
CA GLU A 348 -33.55 51.16 -14.95
C GLU A 348 -33.19 50.65 -13.55
N TYR A 349 -32.87 49.36 -13.46
CA TYR A 349 -32.26 48.81 -12.26
C TYR A 349 -30.80 49.26 -12.24
N ALA A 350 -30.37 49.94 -11.17
CA ALA A 350 -28.97 50.29 -10.97
C ALA A 350 -28.14 48.99 -10.91
N GLU A 351 -27.07 48.92 -11.70
CA GLU A 351 -26.13 47.80 -11.68
C GLU A 351 -25.58 47.62 -10.25
N PRO A 352 -25.56 46.39 -9.71
CA PRO A 352 -25.00 46.14 -8.39
C PRO A 352 -23.50 46.47 -8.41
N GLN A 353 -23.09 47.43 -7.57
CA GLN A 353 -21.68 47.72 -7.33
C GLN A 353 -21.06 46.58 -6.53
N TYR A 354 -20.19 45.81 -7.17
CA TYR A 354 -19.34 44.84 -6.51
C TYR A 354 -18.24 45.57 -5.74
N ILE A 355 -18.03 45.21 -4.47
CA ILE A 355 -16.90 45.68 -3.69
C ILE A 355 -15.64 45.12 -4.37
N GLN A 356 -14.73 45.99 -4.81
CA GLN A 356 -13.45 45.55 -5.37
C GLN A 356 -12.67 44.77 -4.32
N ALA A 357 -12.07 43.65 -4.72
CA ALA A 357 -11.18 42.88 -3.87
C ALA A 357 -10.00 43.76 -3.47
N GLU A 358 -9.78 43.95 -2.16
CA GLU A 358 -8.56 44.57 -1.65
C GLU A 358 -7.38 43.65 -1.99
N GLU A 359 -6.41 44.19 -2.73
CA GLU A 359 -5.14 43.52 -2.96
C GLU A 359 -4.35 43.54 -1.66
N TRP A 360 -4.20 42.39 -1.01
CA TRP A 360 -3.35 42.25 0.18
C TRP A 360 -1.89 42.33 -0.22
N THR A 361 -1.11 43.04 0.59
CA THR A 361 0.35 43.01 0.46
C THR A 361 0.91 41.64 0.86
N GLU A 362 2.09 41.28 0.36
CA GLU A 362 2.73 39.97 0.64
C GLU A 362 2.94 39.74 2.15
N GLU A 363 3.26 40.81 2.89
CA GLU A 363 3.40 40.77 4.36
C GLU A 363 2.06 40.54 5.09
N GLU A 364 0.97 41.15 4.61
CA GLU A 364 -0.38 40.95 5.17
C GLU A 364 -0.92 39.55 4.86
N LEU A 365 -0.63 39.04 3.65
CA LEU A 365 -0.96 37.68 3.25
C LEU A 365 -0.23 36.65 4.11
N GLU A 366 1.07 36.84 4.34
CA GLU A 366 1.88 35.93 5.14
C GLU A 366 1.45 35.95 6.62
N ALA A 367 1.13 37.13 7.18
CA ALA A 367 0.58 37.24 8.53
C ALA A 367 -0.77 36.51 8.68
N ARG A 368 -1.66 36.63 7.68
CA ARG A 368 -2.95 35.92 7.68
C ARG A 368 -2.80 34.43 7.45
N LEU A 369 -1.86 34.00 6.61
CA LEU A 369 -1.56 32.58 6.41
C LEU A 369 -1.02 31.94 7.69
N GLN A 370 -0.12 32.62 8.41
CA GLN A 370 0.36 32.15 9.71
C GLN A 370 -0.77 32.06 10.75
N GLU A 371 -1.71 33.01 10.73
CA GLU A 371 -2.91 32.96 11.59
C GLU A 371 -3.81 31.76 11.25
N VAL A 372 -4.03 31.49 9.95
CA VAL A 372 -4.79 30.34 9.47
C VAL A 372 -4.10 29.01 9.82
N GLU A 373 -2.79 28.90 9.60
CA GLU A 373 -1.99 27.72 9.99
C GLU A 373 -2.05 27.46 11.49
N TRP A 374 -2.01 28.52 12.30
CA TRP A 374 -2.19 28.42 13.74
C TRP A 374 -3.59 27.92 14.12
N HIS A 375 -4.65 28.45 13.50
CA HIS A 375 -6.02 28.00 13.74
C HIS A 375 -6.23 26.52 13.34
N MET A 376 -5.61 26.08 12.24
CA MET A 376 -5.61 24.67 11.83
C MET A 376 -4.90 23.79 12.85
N THR A 377 -3.73 24.23 13.33
CA THR A 377 -2.95 23.52 14.36
C THR A 377 -3.74 23.40 15.67
N LYS A 378 -4.43 24.46 16.08
CA LYS A 378 -5.29 24.49 17.27
C LYS A 378 -6.51 23.56 17.17
N THR A 379 -6.99 23.31 15.95
CA THR A 379 -8.10 22.37 15.73
C THR A 379 -7.65 20.91 15.89
N ASN A 380 -6.39 20.61 15.53
CA ASN A 380 -5.85 19.25 15.56
C ASN A 380 -5.14 18.89 16.87
N ILE A 381 -4.55 19.88 17.57
CA ILE A 381 -3.82 19.70 18.82
C ILE A 381 -4.51 20.53 19.91
N ARG A 382 -4.89 19.89 21.02
CA ARG A 382 -5.49 20.55 22.18
C ARG A 382 -4.44 21.41 22.88
N THR A 383 -4.32 22.67 22.44
CA THR A 383 -3.34 23.65 22.94
C THR A 383 -3.90 24.57 24.04
N ASP A 384 -5.23 24.59 24.22
CA ASP A 384 -5.94 25.54 25.08
C ASP A 384 -5.46 25.55 26.54
N GLU A 385 -5.20 24.37 27.13
CA GLU A 385 -4.80 24.25 28.53
C GLU A 385 -3.36 24.76 28.76
N VAL A 386 -2.46 24.50 27.80
CA VAL A 386 -1.07 24.99 27.85
C VAL A 386 -1.01 26.50 27.58
N GLU A 387 -1.82 27.01 26.65
CA GLU A 387 -1.97 28.44 26.41
C GLU A 387 -2.50 29.16 27.66
N ARG A 388 -3.52 28.61 28.33
CA ARG A 388 -4.08 29.19 29.57
C ARG A 388 -3.04 29.30 30.68
N VAL A 389 -2.26 28.23 30.90
CA VAL A 389 -1.22 28.21 31.94
C VAL A 389 -0.08 29.20 31.61
N LEU A 390 0.31 29.33 30.34
CA LEU A 390 1.29 30.31 29.88
C LEU A 390 0.76 31.76 29.85
N GLU A 391 -0.56 31.95 29.76
CA GLU A 391 -1.21 33.26 29.93
C GLU A 391 -1.21 33.72 31.38
N GLU A 392 -1.38 32.79 32.33
CA GLU A 392 -1.38 33.09 33.77
C GLU A 392 0.04 33.28 34.33
N LYS A 393 1.01 32.52 33.83
CA LYS A 393 2.41 32.54 34.28
C LYS A 393 3.33 32.62 33.06
N GLU A 394 3.83 33.83 32.76
CA GLU A 394 4.61 34.13 31.55
C GLU A 394 5.89 33.29 31.36
N ARG A 395 6.40 32.68 32.45
CA ARG A 395 7.58 31.80 32.46
C ARG A 395 7.39 30.65 33.45
N LEU A 396 7.58 29.42 32.99
CA LEU A 396 7.45 28.21 33.82
C LEU A 396 8.49 27.15 33.41
N GLY A 397 8.90 26.32 34.37
CA GLY A 397 9.68 25.12 34.06
C GLY A 397 8.83 24.12 33.28
N LEU A 398 9.41 23.45 32.29
CA LEU A 398 8.68 22.50 31.43
C LEU A 398 7.94 21.42 32.25
N GLN A 399 8.53 20.93 33.34
CA GLN A 399 7.91 19.91 34.20
C GLN A 399 6.71 20.45 34.98
N GLU A 400 6.78 21.69 35.49
CA GLU A 400 5.68 22.33 36.20
C GLU A 400 4.53 22.64 35.24
N LEU A 401 4.84 23.09 34.03
CA LEU A 401 3.84 23.31 32.98
C LEU A 401 3.14 22.02 32.56
N LEU A 402 3.85 20.88 32.49
CA LEU A 402 3.25 19.58 32.22
C LEU A 402 2.37 19.06 33.37
N LEU A 403 2.70 19.41 34.63
CA LEU A 403 1.91 19.05 35.80
C LEU A 403 0.67 19.94 35.97
N GLU A 404 0.76 21.23 35.64
CA GLU A 404 -0.37 22.16 35.75
C GLU A 404 -1.30 22.10 34.53
N ALA A 405 -0.78 21.86 33.33
CA ALA A 405 -1.59 21.74 32.10
C ALA A 405 -2.03 20.31 31.78
N GLY A 406 -1.36 19.29 32.33
CA GLY A 406 -1.68 17.88 32.14
C GLY A 406 -2.56 17.32 33.27
N SER A 407 -3.26 16.22 33.00
CA SER A 407 -3.97 15.45 34.04
C SER A 407 -3.08 14.34 34.61
N HIS A 408 -3.57 13.57 35.59
CA HIS A 408 -2.89 12.39 36.15
C HIS A 408 -2.69 11.23 35.14
N HIS A 409 -3.12 11.39 33.88
CA HIS A 409 -2.97 10.37 32.84
C HIS A 409 -1.80 10.67 31.90
N TRP A 410 -1.04 9.62 31.57
CA TRP A 410 0.13 9.68 30.67
C TRP A 410 -0.19 10.28 29.28
N SER A 411 -1.39 10.01 28.75
CA SER A 411 -1.85 10.57 27.48
C SER A 411 -1.86 12.10 27.48
N ASP A 412 -2.16 12.71 28.62
CA ASP A 412 -2.32 14.16 28.73
C ASP A 412 -0.97 14.86 28.89
N ALA A 413 0.01 14.19 29.51
CA ALA A 413 1.40 14.64 29.50
C ALA A 413 2.00 14.64 28.08
N VAL A 414 1.68 13.61 27.27
CA VAL A 414 2.11 13.55 25.86
C VAL A 414 1.42 14.64 25.03
N ASN A 415 0.12 14.88 25.26
CA ASN A 415 -0.62 15.95 24.59
C ASN A 415 -0.08 17.34 24.97
N ALA A 416 0.28 17.57 26.23
CA ALA A 416 0.86 18.82 26.68
C ALA A 416 2.26 19.05 26.08
N LEU A 417 3.09 18.01 25.96
CA LEU A 417 4.37 18.09 25.22
C LEU A 417 4.17 18.42 23.74
N LEU A 418 3.18 17.81 23.09
CA LEU A 418 2.81 18.12 21.69
C LEU A 418 2.31 19.56 21.55
N ALA A 419 1.53 20.05 22.50
CA ALA A 419 1.07 21.43 22.53
C ALA A 419 2.23 22.42 22.70
N VAL A 420 3.20 22.14 23.58
CA VAL A 420 4.42 22.96 23.72
C VAL A 420 5.26 22.94 22.45
N ALA A 421 5.42 21.78 21.80
CA ALA A 421 6.12 21.67 20.52
C ALA A 421 5.41 22.45 19.39
N ALA A 422 4.07 22.45 19.37
CA ALA A 422 3.28 23.23 18.43
C ALA A 422 3.41 24.74 18.67
N LEU A 423 3.37 25.18 19.93
CA LEU A 423 3.51 26.59 20.32
C LEU A 423 4.91 27.15 20.01
N THR A 424 5.93 26.31 20.14
CA THR A 424 7.32 26.67 19.79
C THR A 424 7.55 26.69 18.28
N GLY A 425 6.97 25.74 17.54
CA GLY A 425 6.99 25.73 16.07
C GLY A 425 6.30 26.96 15.47
N ALA A 426 5.21 27.42 16.09
CA ALA A 426 4.48 28.63 15.68
C ALA A 426 5.07 29.95 16.25
N GLN A 427 6.28 29.90 16.84
CA GLN A 427 6.99 31.03 17.46
C GLN A 427 6.23 31.77 18.59
N LYS A 428 5.11 31.24 19.08
CA LYS A 428 4.33 31.81 20.19
C LYS A 428 4.95 31.57 21.56
N ALA A 429 5.84 30.59 21.68
CA ALA A 429 6.63 30.30 22.86
C ALA A 429 8.09 29.96 22.49
N SER A 430 9.02 30.19 23.41
CA SER A 430 10.45 29.86 23.29
C SER A 430 10.89 28.98 24.47
N ILE A 431 11.84 28.09 24.22
CA ILE A 431 12.44 27.23 25.25
C ILE A 431 13.88 27.67 25.45
N ASP A 432 14.20 28.19 26.62
CA ASP A 432 15.57 28.57 26.99
C ASP A 432 16.15 27.58 28.01
N GLU A 433 17.43 27.21 27.81
CA GLU A 433 18.25 26.55 28.83
C GLU A 433 18.77 27.62 29.80
N SER A 434 18.06 27.86 30.90
CA SER A 434 18.53 28.78 31.94
C SER A 434 18.49 28.13 33.33
N THR A 435 19.53 28.40 34.10
CA THR A 435 19.83 27.73 35.39
C THR A 435 19.08 28.35 36.58
N GLU A 436 18.26 29.37 36.36
CA GLU A 436 17.57 30.12 37.42
C GLU A 436 16.05 30.10 37.23
N VAL A 437 15.41 29.07 37.77
CA VAL A 437 14.04 29.17 38.28
C VAL A 437 14.08 28.65 39.70
N GLN A 438 13.92 29.54 40.68
CA GLN A 438 13.74 29.17 42.09
C GLN A 438 12.30 28.65 42.25
N PRO A 439 12.09 27.47 42.83
CA PRO A 439 10.75 27.00 43.13
C PRO A 439 10.21 27.76 44.35
N GLU A 440 9.37 28.77 44.13
CA GLU A 440 8.59 29.36 45.21
C GLU A 440 7.45 28.39 45.59
N SER A 441 7.63 27.72 46.72
CA SER A 441 6.60 27.12 47.58
C SER A 441 5.63 26.12 46.93
N LEU A 442 6.04 24.86 46.88
CA LEU A 442 5.12 23.73 46.96
C LEU A 442 4.47 23.73 48.36
N THR A 443 3.26 24.28 48.48
CA THR A 443 2.42 24.05 49.66
C THR A 443 2.13 22.56 49.80
N GLU A 444 2.53 22.03 50.95
CA GLU A 444 2.26 20.69 51.45
C GLU A 444 0.76 20.36 51.33
N GLY A 445 0.38 19.49 50.40
CA GLY A 445 -1.03 19.12 50.23
C GLY A 445 -1.37 18.09 49.16
N THR A 446 -0.46 17.80 48.23
CA THR A 446 -0.76 16.84 47.14
C THR A 446 0.41 15.88 46.89
N ILE A 447 0.95 15.33 47.98
CA ILE A 447 1.85 14.18 47.92
C ILE A 447 1.00 12.94 48.22
N GLN A 448 0.33 12.40 47.21
CA GLN A 448 -0.01 10.98 47.19
C GLN A 448 0.41 10.39 45.83
N ASP A 449 1.30 9.41 45.94
CA ASP A 449 1.84 8.50 44.93
C ASP A 449 2.83 9.06 43.88
N LYS A 450 4.03 9.42 44.37
CA LYS A 450 5.28 9.43 43.58
C LYS A 450 5.83 8.00 43.47
N GLU A 451 5.56 7.29 42.37
CA GLU A 451 6.21 6.00 42.07
C GLU A 451 7.45 6.10 41.18
N TRP A 452 7.82 7.28 40.68
CA TRP A 452 8.95 7.42 39.76
C TRP A 452 9.81 8.65 40.10
N GLU A 453 11.00 8.39 40.65
CA GLU A 453 12.08 9.37 40.74
C GLU A 453 13.11 9.03 39.66
N ILE A 454 13.17 9.83 38.59
CA ILE A 454 14.20 9.67 37.56
C ILE A 454 15.52 10.15 38.18
N VAL A 455 16.45 9.20 38.33
CA VAL A 455 17.81 9.46 38.83
C VAL A 455 18.50 10.51 37.94
N GLU A 456 18.77 11.67 38.52
CA GLU A 456 19.46 12.78 37.88
C GLU A 456 20.93 12.41 37.54
N ARG A 457 21.22 12.30 36.24
CA ARG A 457 22.55 12.59 35.71
C ARG A 457 22.43 13.40 34.43
N GLY A 458 22.52 14.72 34.60
CA GLY A 458 22.92 15.68 33.57
C GLY A 458 21.89 15.95 32.48
N ARG A 459 20.98 16.90 32.72
CA ARG A 459 20.29 17.68 31.67
C ARG A 459 19.84 19.03 32.22
N GLY A 460 19.97 20.07 31.41
CA GLY A 460 19.64 21.45 31.74
C GLY A 460 18.16 21.59 32.13
N LYS A 461 17.89 22.56 33.01
CA LYS A 461 16.53 22.97 33.35
C LYS A 461 16.01 23.82 32.17
N TYR A 462 15.00 23.32 31.48
CA TYR A 462 14.37 24.02 30.35
C TYR A 462 13.19 24.84 30.87
N ALA A 463 13.21 26.15 30.62
CA ALA A 463 12.10 27.05 30.92
C ALA A 463 11.39 27.43 29.62
N VAL A 464 10.06 27.42 29.64
CA VAL A 464 9.22 27.85 28.51
C VAL A 464 8.74 29.27 28.78
N GLN A 465 8.98 30.19 27.84
CA GLN A 465 8.56 31.58 27.93
C GLN A 465 7.68 31.95 26.73
N ARG A 466 6.60 32.69 26.96
CA ARG A 466 5.77 33.25 25.90
C ARG A 466 6.52 34.35 25.13
N THR A 467 6.48 34.30 23.81
CA THR A 467 7.01 35.35 22.93
C THR A 467 5.85 36.20 22.44
N GLY A 468 5.52 37.27 23.19
CA GLY A 468 4.40 38.14 22.82
C GLY A 468 3.97 39.10 23.92
N GLY A 469 4.81 40.08 24.23
CA GLY A 469 4.51 41.15 25.18
C GLY A 469 5.57 42.25 25.10
N ASN A 470 5.20 43.38 24.50
CA ASN A 470 5.98 44.59 24.24
C ASN A 470 7.14 44.86 25.23
N THR A 471 8.41 44.84 24.79
CA THR A 471 9.49 45.50 25.54
C THR A 471 10.57 46.10 24.66
N GLN A 472 10.83 47.36 24.96
CA GLN A 472 11.74 48.34 24.37
C GLN A 472 13.18 47.87 24.19
N ALA A 473 13.81 48.43 23.15
CA ALA A 473 15.24 48.45 22.94
C ALA A 473 16.01 48.89 24.21
N ALA A 474 16.96 48.07 24.65
CA ALA A 474 18.03 48.48 25.54
C ALA A 474 19.33 48.58 24.72
N SER A 475 19.70 49.82 24.43
CA SER A 475 21.02 50.22 23.94
C SER A 475 22.07 50.22 25.05
N ILE A 476 23.35 50.24 24.63
CA ILE A 476 24.62 50.56 25.33
C ILE A 476 25.44 49.30 25.69
N GLY A 477 26.71 49.12 25.29
CA GLY A 477 27.68 49.97 24.59
C GLY A 477 29.13 49.68 25.04
N SER A 478 30.12 49.91 24.16
CA SER A 478 31.61 50.00 24.34
C SER A 478 32.35 48.73 24.79
N ASP A 479 33.52 48.32 24.30
CA ASP A 479 34.70 48.94 23.63
C ASP A 479 35.14 48.02 22.45
N GLY A 480 35.80 48.41 21.36
CA GLY A 480 36.73 49.51 21.11
C GLY A 480 38.06 48.92 20.58
N THR A 481 38.37 49.10 19.28
CA THR A 481 39.68 49.23 18.59
C THR A 481 39.54 48.90 17.08
N THR A 482 39.45 49.91 16.19
CA THR A 482 40.54 50.46 15.32
C THR A 482 41.27 49.38 14.51
N ASP A 483 41.41 49.43 13.19
CA ASP A 483 41.93 50.56 12.41
C ASP A 483 41.82 50.27 10.89
N ARG A 484 41.55 51.33 10.10
CA ARG A 484 41.94 51.64 8.69
C ARG A 484 41.76 50.58 7.58
N GLY A 485 41.24 50.90 6.40
CA GLY A 485 40.89 52.19 5.79
C GLY A 485 40.71 52.06 4.27
N THR A 486 40.13 53.12 3.70
CA THR A 486 40.16 53.58 2.29
C THR A 486 39.38 52.80 1.21
N GLU A 487 38.12 53.23 0.99
CA GLU A 487 37.57 53.93 -0.20
C GLU A 487 38.35 53.90 -1.55
N PRO A 488 37.73 54.29 -2.68
CA PRO A 488 36.37 54.00 -3.16
C PRO A 488 36.37 53.65 -4.68
N GLY A 489 35.24 53.13 -5.16
CA GLY A 489 34.92 52.99 -6.58
C GLY A 489 33.42 52.84 -6.76
#